data_AF-K1TJA6-F1
#
_entry.id   AF-K1TJA6-F1
#
_cell.length_a   1.000
_cell.length_b   1.000
_cell.length_c   1.000
_cell.angle_alpha   90.00
_cell.angle_beta   90.00
_cell.angle_gamma   90.00
#
_symmetry.space_group_name_H-M   'P 1'
#
loop_
_entity.id
_entity.type
_entity.pdbx_description
1 polymer ?
#
loop_
_entity_poly.entity_id
_entity_poly.type
_entity_poly.pdbx_seq_one_letter_code
_entity_poly.pdbx_strand_id
1 'polypeptide(L)'
;MQSEIFQDQLWNFSTAYFTSSRYEVASEDMSQFLKDVSETATENDVHIFSQYNEINNKYLSTLHIYGDDKVIRQTLKNTANIEESEYTALVSGITKVKFHNLSELQSTSVGYENFISYIGNEDNIISAYQKLSEKYSLTYPEYWNSTEKDMIFIIWGMIIALMIVLNVIEVVRRKKRLLYEFP
;
A
#
# COMPACT_ATOMS: atom_id res chain seq x y z
N MET A 1 6.15 0.98 21.52
CA MET A 1 5.30 2.09 21.04
C MET A 1 5.80 2.46 19.66
N GLN A 2 5.01 2.18 18.62
CA GLN A 2 5.42 2.36 17.23
C GLN A 2 4.93 3.72 16.73
N SER A 3 5.58 4.27 15.70
CA SER A 3 5.23 5.61 15.19
C SER A 3 3.87 5.60 14.47
N GLU A 4 3.16 6.73 14.50
CA GLU A 4 1.92 6.90 13.70
C GLU A 4 2.19 6.66 12.20
N ILE A 5 3.36 7.09 11.72
CA ILE A 5 3.81 6.89 10.34
C ILE A 5 3.93 5.40 10.01
N PHE A 6 4.42 4.59 10.95
CA PHE A 6 4.50 3.14 10.76
C PHE A 6 3.11 2.52 10.66
N GLN A 7 2.14 2.98 11.45
CA GLN A 7 0.76 2.49 11.32
C GLN A 7 0.14 2.85 9.98
N ASP A 8 0.35 4.07 9.47
CA ASP A 8 -0.12 4.44 8.12
C ASP A 8 0.55 3.57 7.03
N GLN A 9 1.84 3.27 7.19
CA GLN A 9 2.57 2.37 6.29
C GLN A 9 2.03 0.93 6.31
N LEU A 10 1.52 0.43 7.45
CA LEU A 10 0.90 -0.91 7.52
C LEU A 10 -0.32 -1.04 6.60
N TRP A 11 -1.02 0.04 6.29
CA TRP A 11 -2.18 -0.02 5.40
C TRP A 11 -1.78 -0.22 3.94
N ASN A 12 -0.66 0.37 3.51
CA ASN A 12 -0.28 0.46 2.11
C ASN A 12 1.05 -0.25 1.79
N PHE A 13 1.60 -1.07 2.69
CA PHE A 13 2.93 -1.65 2.51
C PHE A 13 3.01 -2.53 1.26
N SER A 14 1.94 -3.29 0.96
CA SER A 14 1.93 -4.26 -0.14
C SER A 14 2.16 -3.59 -1.48
N THR A 15 1.54 -2.43 -1.70
CA THR A 15 1.66 -1.65 -2.93
C THR A 15 2.81 -0.64 -2.92
N ALA A 16 3.35 -0.31 -1.74
CA ALA A 16 4.50 0.58 -1.58
C ALA A 16 5.83 -0.10 -1.86
N TYR A 17 5.98 -1.32 -1.35
CA TYR A 17 7.26 -2.04 -1.35
C TYR A 17 7.29 -3.21 -2.34
N PHE A 18 6.15 -3.59 -2.91
CA PHE A 18 6.05 -4.70 -3.86
C PHE A 18 5.25 -4.30 -5.09
N THR A 19 5.65 -4.83 -6.25
CA THR A 19 4.82 -4.77 -7.44
C THR A 19 3.55 -5.55 -7.18
N SER A 20 2.42 -4.97 -7.57
CA SER A 20 1.11 -5.53 -7.31
C SER A 20 0.23 -5.46 -8.55
N SER A 21 -0.62 -6.45 -8.74
CA SER A 21 -1.67 -6.47 -9.75
C SER A 21 -3.01 -6.36 -9.08
N ARG A 22 -3.85 -5.46 -9.57
CA ARG A 22 -5.27 -5.44 -9.25
C ARG A 22 -5.96 -6.54 -10.04
N TYR A 23 -6.81 -7.32 -9.39
CA TYR A 23 -7.61 -8.36 -10.03
C TYR A 23 -9.11 -8.06 -9.96
N GLU A 24 -9.85 -8.58 -10.93
CA GLU A 24 -11.31 -8.57 -10.91
C GLU A 24 -11.80 -10.00 -11.17
N VAL A 25 -12.23 -10.66 -10.09
CA VAL A 25 -12.66 -12.07 -10.08
C VAL A 25 -13.97 -12.17 -9.30
N ALA A 26 -14.95 -12.87 -9.86
CA ALA A 26 -16.22 -13.12 -9.19
C ALA A 26 -16.02 -14.04 -7.97
N SER A 27 -16.81 -13.84 -6.91
CA SER A 27 -16.67 -14.61 -5.67
C SER A 27 -16.80 -16.13 -5.87
N GLU A 28 -17.59 -16.56 -6.85
CA GLU A 28 -17.76 -17.97 -7.22
C GLU A 28 -16.50 -18.61 -7.83
N ASP A 29 -15.68 -17.82 -8.53
CA ASP A 29 -14.44 -18.25 -9.17
C ASP A 29 -13.21 -18.08 -8.27
N MET A 30 -13.37 -17.48 -7.09
CA MET A 30 -12.26 -17.08 -6.23
C MET A 30 -11.39 -18.26 -5.79
N SER A 31 -12.02 -19.39 -5.46
CA SER A 31 -11.28 -20.61 -5.06
C SER A 31 -10.42 -21.15 -6.20
N GLN A 32 -10.94 -21.11 -7.44
CA GLN A 32 -10.18 -21.55 -8.61
C GLN A 32 -9.06 -20.55 -8.94
N PHE A 33 -9.35 -19.24 -8.86
CA PHE A 33 -8.35 -18.20 -9.03
C PHE A 33 -7.17 -18.36 -8.06
N LEU A 34 -7.44 -18.52 -6.75
CA LEU A 34 -6.38 -18.69 -5.75
C LEU A 34 -5.54 -19.95 -5.98
N LYS A 35 -6.16 -21.02 -6.49
CA LYS A 35 -5.45 -22.22 -6.89
C LYS A 35 -4.53 -21.97 -8.09
N ASP A 36 -5.03 -21.34 -9.14
CA ASP A 36 -4.25 -20.98 -10.33
C ASP A 36 -3.11 -20.01 -9.99
N VAL A 37 -3.34 -19.06 -9.05
CA VAL A 37 -2.31 -18.17 -8.50
C VAL A 37 -1.22 -18.96 -7.78
N SER A 38 -1.59 -19.90 -6.90
CA SER A 38 -0.62 -20.74 -6.18
C SER A 38 0.18 -21.66 -7.10
N GLU A 39 -0.45 -22.23 -8.13
CA GLU A 39 0.23 -23.05 -9.13
C GLU A 39 1.20 -22.22 -9.95
N THR A 40 0.76 -21.06 -10.45
CA THR A 40 1.58 -20.14 -11.24
C THR A 40 2.76 -19.60 -10.44
N ALA A 41 2.55 -19.26 -9.16
CA ALA A 41 3.60 -18.86 -8.22
C ALA A 41 4.70 -19.93 -8.14
N THR A 42 4.30 -21.20 -7.96
CA THR A 42 5.22 -22.33 -7.83
C THR A 42 6.01 -22.58 -9.13
N GLU A 43 5.34 -22.55 -10.28
CA GLU A 43 5.97 -22.81 -11.58
C GLU A 43 6.96 -21.73 -12.01
N ASN A 44 6.72 -20.48 -11.61
CA ASN A 44 7.55 -19.34 -11.98
C ASN A 44 8.55 -18.95 -10.88
N ASP A 45 8.65 -19.70 -9.78
CA ASP A 45 9.52 -19.36 -8.64
C ASP A 45 9.26 -17.93 -8.12
N VAL A 46 7.98 -17.62 -7.90
CA VAL A 46 7.50 -16.34 -7.35
C VAL A 46 6.62 -16.63 -6.14
N HIS A 47 6.73 -15.83 -5.09
CA HIS A 47 5.80 -15.88 -3.97
C HIS A 47 4.75 -14.79 -4.11
N ILE A 48 3.48 -15.14 -3.99
CA ILE A 48 2.35 -14.22 -4.13
C ILE A 48 1.64 -14.13 -2.78
N PHE A 49 1.32 -12.91 -2.37
CA PHE A 49 0.50 -12.66 -1.20
C PHE A 49 -0.56 -11.61 -1.50
N SER A 50 -1.58 -11.54 -0.63
CA SER A 50 -2.59 -10.50 -0.67
C SER A 50 -2.84 -9.99 0.74
N GLN A 51 -3.50 -8.84 0.86
CA GLN A 51 -3.80 -8.24 2.16
C GLN A 51 -5.24 -7.76 2.25
N TYR A 52 -5.75 -7.76 3.46
CA TYR A 52 -7.05 -7.19 3.80
C TYR A 52 -6.98 -6.48 5.14
N ASN A 53 -7.50 -5.26 5.17
CA ASN A 53 -7.61 -4.50 6.41
C ASN A 53 -9.05 -4.57 6.94
N GLU A 54 -9.22 -5.23 8.08
CA GLU A 54 -10.47 -5.27 8.82
C GLU A 54 -10.50 -4.14 9.85
N ILE A 55 -11.44 -3.19 9.71
CA ILE A 55 -11.69 -2.17 10.74
C ILE A 55 -12.66 -2.76 11.76
N ASN A 56 -12.13 -3.24 12.89
CA ASN A 56 -12.97 -3.77 13.96
C ASN A 56 -13.68 -2.65 14.73
N ASN A 57 -13.01 -1.52 14.98
CA ASN A 57 -13.58 -0.27 15.47
C ASN A 57 -12.61 0.93 15.25
N LYS A 58 -12.97 2.12 15.75
CA LYS A 58 -12.19 3.36 15.57
C LYS A 58 -10.72 3.28 16.03
N TYR A 59 -10.40 2.41 17.00
CA TYR A 59 -9.07 2.29 17.60
C TYR A 59 -8.50 0.87 17.51
N LEU A 60 -9.15 -0.02 16.75
CA LEU A 60 -8.73 -1.39 16.57
C LEU A 60 -8.94 -1.81 15.12
N SER A 61 -7.85 -2.16 14.45
CA SER A 61 -7.86 -2.79 13.14
C SER A 61 -7.10 -4.11 13.17
N THR A 62 -7.44 -5.00 12.24
CA THR A 62 -6.69 -6.22 11.98
C THR A 62 -6.23 -6.21 10.53
N LEU A 63 -4.91 -6.26 10.33
CA LEU A 63 -4.30 -6.46 9.02
C LEU A 63 -4.13 -7.97 8.80
N HIS A 64 -4.91 -8.51 7.88
CA HIS A 64 -4.83 -9.88 7.42
C HIS A 64 -3.90 -9.95 6.23
N ILE A 65 -2.87 -10.78 6.32
CA ILE A 65 -1.92 -11.04 5.23
C ILE A 65 -2.12 -12.51 4.81
N TYR A 66 -2.53 -12.71 3.57
CA TYR A 66 -2.80 -14.01 2.98
C TYR A 66 -1.58 -14.43 2.16
N GLY A 67 -0.77 -15.32 2.71
CA GLY A 67 0.55 -15.67 2.18
C GLY A 67 1.46 -16.15 3.31
N ASP A 68 1.24 -17.37 3.79
CA ASP A 68 1.92 -17.94 4.96
C ASP A 68 3.19 -18.74 4.59
N ASP A 69 3.97 -18.24 3.64
CA ASP A 69 5.28 -18.81 3.33
C ASP A 69 6.34 -18.16 4.26
N LYS A 70 7.33 -18.96 4.68
CA LYS A 70 8.51 -18.47 5.39
C LYS A 70 9.22 -17.36 4.63
N VAL A 71 9.31 -17.44 3.30
CA VAL A 71 9.92 -16.41 2.45
C VAL A 71 9.12 -15.12 2.51
N ILE A 72 7.78 -15.21 2.44
CA ILE A 72 6.90 -14.04 2.54
C ILE A 72 7.09 -13.37 3.91
N ARG A 73 6.93 -14.13 5.00
CA ARG A 73 7.12 -13.61 6.37
C ARG A 73 8.48 -12.93 6.57
N GLN A 74 9.55 -13.56 6.09
CA GLN A 74 10.90 -13.02 6.23
C GLN A 74 11.10 -11.74 5.39
N THR A 75 10.55 -11.72 4.17
CA THR A 75 10.64 -10.56 3.28
C THR A 75 9.86 -9.38 3.86
N LEU A 76 8.64 -9.61 4.36
CA LEU A 76 7.84 -8.57 5.00
C LEU A 76 8.52 -8.01 6.26
N LYS A 77 9.16 -8.87 7.05
CA LYS A 77 9.95 -8.44 8.20
C LYS A 77 11.17 -7.62 7.80
N ASN A 78 11.89 -8.01 6.75
CA ASN A 78 13.12 -7.32 6.35
C ASN A 78 12.86 -6.00 5.62
N THR A 79 11.85 -5.96 4.74
CA THR A 79 11.58 -4.81 3.87
C THR A 79 10.67 -3.79 4.55
N ALA A 80 9.61 -4.26 5.22
CA ALA A 80 8.58 -3.39 5.80
C ALA A 80 8.56 -3.42 7.34
N ASN A 81 9.43 -4.20 7.99
CA ASN A 81 9.43 -4.41 9.45
C ASN A 81 8.07 -4.93 9.98
N ILE A 82 7.40 -5.77 9.17
CA ILE A 82 6.11 -6.37 9.49
C ILE A 82 6.30 -7.82 9.94
N GLU A 83 5.84 -8.10 11.14
CA GLU A 83 5.72 -9.42 11.73
C GLU A 83 4.36 -9.60 12.42
N GLU A 84 4.00 -10.85 12.71
CA GLU A 84 2.77 -11.20 13.42
C GLU A 84 2.84 -10.68 14.86
N SER A 85 2.19 -9.54 15.11
CA SER A 85 2.28 -8.81 16.36
C SER A 85 1.15 -7.78 16.48
N GLU A 86 1.08 -7.12 17.64
CA GLU A 86 0.17 -6.01 17.91
C GLU A 86 0.95 -4.69 17.90
N TYR A 87 0.61 -3.81 16.96
CA TYR A 87 1.24 -2.51 16.77
C TYR A 87 0.36 -1.44 17.40
N THR A 88 0.87 -0.79 18.46
CA THR A 88 0.15 0.27 19.17
C THR A 88 0.71 1.64 18.81
N ALA A 89 -0.18 2.55 18.41
CA ALA A 89 0.06 3.98 18.24
C ALA A 89 -0.87 4.80 19.16
N LEU A 90 -0.58 6.07 19.34
CA LEU A 90 -1.26 6.94 20.30
C LEU A 90 -2.64 7.38 19.83
N VAL A 91 -2.73 7.75 18.56
CA VAL A 91 -3.91 8.38 17.96
C VAL A 91 -4.71 7.34 17.19
N SER A 92 -4.02 6.55 16.40
CA SER A 92 -4.62 5.60 15.45
C SER A 92 -5.02 4.25 16.08
N GLY A 93 -4.59 3.99 17.32
CA GLY A 93 -5.02 2.84 18.12
C GLY A 93 -4.12 1.61 17.96
N ILE A 94 -4.71 0.41 17.95
CA ILE A 94 -4.01 -0.87 17.87
C ILE A 94 -4.30 -1.53 16.52
N THR A 95 -3.26 -1.96 15.84
CA THR A 95 -3.35 -2.79 14.63
C THR A 95 -2.76 -4.16 14.91
N LYS A 96 -3.57 -5.21 14.74
CA LYS A 96 -3.12 -6.61 14.89
C LYS A 96 -2.77 -7.17 13.53
N VAL A 97 -1.57 -7.71 13.36
CA VAL A 97 -1.16 -8.37 12.12
C VAL A 97 -1.35 -9.87 12.27
N LYS A 98 -2.03 -10.49 11.30
CA LYS A 98 -2.27 -11.94 11.25
C LYS A 98 -1.94 -12.49 9.88
N PHE A 99 -1.25 -13.62 9.86
CA PHE A 99 -0.93 -14.36 8.64
C PHE A 99 -1.91 -15.52 8.47
N HIS A 100 -2.35 -15.72 7.23
CA HIS A 100 -3.28 -16.78 6.82
C HIS A 100 -2.77 -17.43 5.55
N ASN A 101 -3.27 -18.63 5.24
CA ASN A 101 -2.98 -19.23 3.94
C ASN A 101 -3.65 -18.42 2.82
N LEU A 102 -3.00 -18.31 1.66
CA LEU A 102 -3.57 -17.64 0.49
C LEU A 102 -4.92 -18.23 0.09
N SER A 103 -5.14 -19.54 0.28
CA SER A 103 -6.40 -20.22 -0.03
C SER A 103 -7.59 -19.80 0.86
N GLU A 104 -7.35 -19.20 2.02
CA GLU A 104 -8.40 -18.78 2.96
C GLU A 104 -9.03 -17.44 2.59
N LEU A 105 -8.51 -16.79 1.55
CA LEU A 105 -8.93 -15.48 1.12
C LEU A 105 -10.33 -15.53 0.50
N GLN A 106 -11.24 -14.69 1.01
CA GLN A 106 -12.62 -14.58 0.53
C GLN A 106 -12.91 -13.16 0.03
N SER A 107 -13.52 -13.03 -1.15
CA SER A 107 -13.81 -11.77 -1.83
C SER A 107 -15.03 -10.99 -1.28
N THR A 108 -15.67 -11.47 -0.23
CA THR A 108 -16.98 -10.99 0.24
C THR A 108 -16.94 -9.88 1.29
N SER A 109 -15.75 -9.40 1.66
CA SER A 109 -15.61 -8.36 2.68
C SER A 109 -15.66 -6.95 2.07
N VAL A 110 -16.59 -6.12 2.54
CA VAL A 110 -16.66 -4.70 2.16
C VAL A 110 -15.34 -4.02 2.54
N GLY A 111 -14.72 -3.29 1.59
CA GLY A 111 -13.43 -2.63 1.79
C GLY A 111 -12.19 -3.47 1.43
N TYR A 112 -12.39 -4.63 0.80
CA TYR A 112 -11.30 -5.43 0.25
C TYR A 112 -10.66 -4.72 -0.95
N GLU A 113 -9.35 -4.48 -0.90
CA GLU A 113 -8.61 -4.07 -2.08
C GLU A 113 -8.15 -5.32 -2.83
N ASN A 114 -8.65 -5.50 -4.06
CA ASN A 114 -8.37 -6.67 -4.89
C ASN A 114 -6.95 -6.64 -5.46
N PHE A 115 -5.92 -6.68 -4.60
CA PHE A 115 -4.52 -6.72 -5.02
C PHE A 115 -3.88 -8.05 -4.67
N ILE A 116 -3.09 -8.57 -5.60
CA ILE A 116 -2.05 -9.56 -5.32
C ILE A 116 -0.69 -8.90 -5.49
N SER A 117 0.22 -9.15 -4.56
CA SER A 117 1.57 -8.60 -4.53
C SER A 117 2.57 -9.72 -4.75
N TYR A 118 3.65 -9.41 -5.47
CA TYR A 118 4.63 -10.40 -5.91
C TYR A 118 5.97 -10.22 -5.20
N ILE A 119 6.62 -11.33 -4.88
CA ILE A 119 7.97 -11.41 -4.34
C ILE A 119 8.76 -12.39 -5.20
N GLY A 120 9.77 -11.89 -5.92
CA GLY A 120 10.58 -12.71 -6.82
C GLY A 120 11.39 -11.84 -7.79
N ASN A 121 12.00 -12.49 -8.78
CA ASN A 121 12.66 -11.80 -9.89
C ASN A 121 11.63 -11.15 -10.82
N GLU A 122 11.91 -9.95 -11.33
CA GLU A 122 11.05 -9.19 -12.25
C GLU A 122 10.64 -10.03 -13.48
N ASP A 123 11.56 -10.76 -14.12
CA ASP A 123 11.26 -11.60 -15.29
C ASP A 123 10.26 -12.73 -14.95
N ASN A 124 10.42 -13.32 -13.76
CA ASN A 124 9.54 -14.37 -13.26
C ASN A 124 8.17 -13.80 -12.88
N ILE A 125 8.12 -12.60 -12.30
CA ILE A 125 6.89 -11.88 -11.97
C ILE A 125 6.09 -11.57 -13.24
N ILE A 126 6.76 -11.07 -14.28
CA ILE A 126 6.12 -10.78 -15.57
C ILE A 126 5.57 -12.07 -16.20
N SER A 127 6.32 -13.17 -16.12
CA SER A 127 5.89 -14.47 -16.64
C SER A 127 4.68 -15.03 -15.87
N ALA A 128 4.68 -14.91 -14.54
CA ALA A 128 3.55 -15.27 -13.68
C ALA A 128 2.31 -14.42 -13.99
N TYR A 129 2.49 -13.10 -14.14
CA TYR A 129 1.42 -12.19 -14.54
C TYR A 129 0.84 -12.56 -15.91
N GLN A 130 1.68 -12.80 -16.92
CA GLN A 130 1.24 -13.15 -18.26
C GLN A 130 0.31 -14.36 -18.23
N LYS A 131 0.73 -15.44 -17.54
CA LYS A 131 -0.07 -16.66 -17.40
C LYS A 131 -1.40 -16.44 -16.70
N LEU A 132 -1.45 -15.60 -15.66
CA LEU A 132 -2.70 -15.27 -14.96
C LEU A 132 -3.60 -14.36 -15.80
N SER A 133 -3.01 -13.41 -16.54
CA SER A 133 -3.73 -12.44 -17.38
C SER A 133 -4.42 -13.07 -18.59
N GLU A 134 -4.00 -14.27 -19.00
CA GLU A 134 -4.69 -15.04 -20.05
C GLU A 134 -6.08 -15.52 -19.61
N LYS A 135 -6.28 -15.74 -18.30
CA LYS A 135 -7.51 -16.30 -17.74
C LYS A 135 -8.34 -15.29 -16.96
N TYR A 136 -7.69 -14.32 -16.34
CA TYR A 136 -8.31 -13.38 -15.40
C TYR A 136 -8.01 -11.93 -15.79
N SER A 137 -8.89 -11.01 -15.37
CA SER A 137 -8.66 -9.57 -15.52
C SER A 137 -7.68 -9.11 -14.46
N LEU A 138 -6.41 -8.92 -14.85
CA LEU A 138 -5.35 -8.37 -14.00
C LEU A 138 -4.74 -7.12 -14.62
N THR A 139 -4.37 -6.16 -13.79
CA THR A 139 -3.52 -5.04 -14.20
C THR A 139 -2.04 -5.44 -14.21
N TYR A 140 -1.26 -4.78 -15.06
CA TYR A 140 0.19 -4.99 -15.13
C TYR A 140 0.83 -4.75 -13.74
N PRO A 141 1.79 -5.59 -13.30
CA PRO A 141 2.40 -5.48 -11.98
C PRO A 141 3.19 -4.17 -11.86
N GLU A 142 2.74 -3.28 -10.98
CA GLU A 142 3.39 -1.99 -10.72
C GLU A 142 3.33 -1.64 -9.24
N TYR A 143 4.13 -0.66 -8.82
CA TYR A 143 3.99 -0.06 -7.49
C TYR A 143 2.80 0.91 -7.52
N TRP A 144 1.77 0.66 -6.70
CA TRP A 144 0.56 1.49 -6.72
C TRP A 144 0.62 2.65 -5.74
N ASN A 145 1.53 2.59 -4.77
CA ASN A 145 1.69 3.70 -3.86
C ASN A 145 2.48 4.80 -4.54
N SER A 146 1.99 6.05 -4.43
CA SER A 146 2.63 7.23 -5.01
C SER A 146 4.10 7.24 -4.62
N THR A 147 4.96 6.94 -5.59
CA THR A 147 6.41 6.93 -5.45
C THR A 147 6.84 8.20 -4.70
N GLU A 148 7.90 8.14 -3.88
CA GLU A 148 8.46 9.31 -3.16
C GLU A 148 8.55 10.60 -4.01
N LYS A 149 8.69 10.45 -5.33
CA LYS A 149 8.61 11.54 -6.32
C LYS A 149 7.32 12.35 -6.23
N ASP A 150 6.16 11.72 -6.12
CA ASP A 150 4.86 12.40 -6.04
C ASP A 150 4.72 13.17 -4.73
N MET A 151 5.19 12.57 -3.62
CA MET A 151 5.25 13.24 -2.33
C MET A 151 6.19 14.45 -2.35
N ILE A 152 7.35 14.33 -3.01
CA ILE A 152 8.29 15.43 -3.25
C ILE A 152 7.61 16.54 -4.07
N PHE A 153 6.89 16.22 -5.15
CA PHE A 153 6.18 17.23 -5.96
C PHE A 153 5.10 17.97 -5.15
N ILE A 154 4.37 17.28 -4.30
CA ILE A 154 3.35 17.88 -3.42
C ILE A 154 4.00 18.81 -2.38
N ILE A 155 5.09 18.38 -1.75
CA ILE A 155 5.84 19.18 -0.77
C ILE A 155 6.42 20.43 -1.42
N TRP A 156 7.06 20.31 -2.59
CA TRP A 156 7.59 21.45 -3.34
C TRP A 156 6.46 22.40 -3.79
N GLY A 157 5.31 21.86 -4.20
CA GLY A 157 4.12 22.64 -4.51
C GLY A 157 3.66 23.50 -3.32
N MET A 158 3.61 22.93 -2.12
CA MET A 158 3.28 23.66 -0.90
C MET A 158 4.33 24.74 -0.55
N ILE A 159 5.62 24.44 -0.70
CA ILE A 159 6.70 25.41 -0.45
C ILE A 159 6.58 26.62 -1.41
N ILE A 160 6.32 26.37 -2.70
CA ILE A 160 6.11 27.43 -3.69
C ILE A 160 4.88 28.27 -3.37
N ALA A 161 3.75 27.63 -3.03
CA ALA A 161 2.54 28.33 -2.63
C ALA A 161 2.78 29.23 -1.41
N LEU A 162 3.52 28.74 -0.43
CA LEU A 162 3.85 29.48 0.78
C LEU A 162 4.79 30.66 0.49
N MET A 163 5.79 30.48 -0.39
CA MET A 163 6.62 31.58 -0.88
C MET A 163 5.81 32.67 -1.59
N ILE A 164 4.82 32.31 -2.40
CA ILE A 164 3.94 33.27 -3.08
C ILE A 164 3.13 34.06 -2.05
N VAL A 165 2.53 33.38 -1.07
CA VAL A 165 1.74 34.03 -0.01
C VAL A 165 2.61 34.99 0.80
N LEU A 166 3.81 34.58 1.19
CA LEU A 166 4.77 35.44 1.91
C LEU A 166 5.15 36.67 1.07
N ASN A 167 5.44 36.48 -0.22
CA ASN A 167 5.75 37.60 -1.14
C ASN A 167 4.58 38.58 -1.26
N VAL A 168 3.35 38.08 -1.38
CA VAL A 168 2.15 38.94 -1.45
C VAL A 168 1.97 39.73 -0.15
N ILE A 169 2.15 39.08 1.01
CA ILE A 169 2.11 39.75 2.32
C ILE A 169 3.18 40.85 2.40
N GLU A 170 4.39 40.57 1.93
CA GLU A 170 5.49 41.53 1.95
C GLU A 170 5.22 42.73 1.04
N VAL A 171 4.70 42.50 -0.17
CA VAL A 171 4.29 43.56 -1.11
C VAL A 171 3.17 44.43 -0.53
N VAL A 172 2.16 43.81 0.10
CA VAL A 172 1.07 44.54 0.76
C VAL A 172 1.59 45.36 1.94
N ARG A 173 2.51 44.80 2.75
CA ARG A 173 3.16 45.55 3.85
C ARG A 173 3.99 46.72 3.33
N ARG A 174 4.78 46.55 2.25
CA ARG A 174 5.56 47.63 1.63
C ARG A 174 4.65 48.74 1.10
N LYS A 175 3.56 48.39 0.40
CA LYS A 175 2.59 49.39 -0.10
C LYS A 175 1.94 50.17 1.04
N LYS A 176 1.57 49.50 2.15
CA LYS A 176 1.03 50.18 3.33
C LYS A 176 2.07 51.13 3.96
N ARG A 177 3.33 50.71 4.08
CA ARG A 177 4.39 51.53 4.68
C ARG A 177 4.65 52.82 3.87
N LEU A 178 4.63 52.75 2.54
CA LEU A 178 4.78 53.93 1.66
C LEU A 178 3.59 54.91 1.75
N LEU A 179 2.37 54.42 2.03
CA LEU A 179 1.19 55.27 2.22
C LEU A 179 1.20 56.07 3.53
N TYR A 180 1.99 55.66 4.52
CA TYR A 180 2.16 56.37 5.80
C TYR A 180 3.41 57.27 5.84
N GLU A 181 4.24 57.28 4.80
CA GLU A 181 5.47 58.09 4.71
C GLU A 181 5.34 59.34 3.80
N PHE A 182 4.15 59.62 3.26
CA PHE A 182 3.87 60.90 2.61
C PHE A 182 3.12 61.84 3.58
N PRO A 183 3.77 62.90 4.11
CA PRO A 183 3.09 64.01 4.77
C PRO A 183 2.32 64.91 3.78
#